data_AF-K8PCP7-F1
#
_entry.id   AF-K8PCP7-F1
#
_cell.length_a   1.000
_cell.length_b   1.000
_cell.length_c   1.000
_cell.angle_alpha   90.00
_cell.angle_beta   90.00
_cell.angle_gamma   90.00
#
_symmetry.space_group_name_H-M   'P 1'
#
loop_
_entity.id
_entity.type
_entity.pdbx_description
1 polymer ?
#
loop_
_entity_poly.entity_id
_entity_poly.type
_entity_poly.pdbx_seq_one_letter_code
_entity_poly.pdbx_strand_id
1 'polypeptide(L)'
;MAGLTQKALARVLELRLRRDDAAVLVDSTVARISQLRRLLPHNPPDAASIEFEISRLQGSLADHKQHADALAQLLAQVGAFQETLKHDVVDAKHVRVRLDRGETILSAIADARQRIADIDAELRRVRHASPTRAEQKAACDAWLDNLPGDARPRINASRHGKFGIEFSDPASYTTKLPIASILNFVIPDLFRESLHAEIDRLPEPSLAMSAEDKAKAMAELRAELLAQERREVELIRMAENEGQRIVYRPFISAFALLGLELKDKGAAKAA
;
A
#
# COMPACT_ATOMS: atom_id res chain seq x y z
N MET A 1 -3.00 -24.55 8.26
CA MET A 1 -2.90 -23.10 8.51
C MET A 1 -1.43 -22.76 8.65
N ALA A 2 -0.93 -21.80 7.88
CA ALA A 2 0.45 -21.36 7.99
C ALA A 2 0.65 -20.69 9.36
N GLY A 3 1.59 -21.20 10.15
CA GLY A 3 1.90 -20.66 11.48
C GLY A 3 3.03 -19.64 11.42
N LEU A 4 3.05 -18.71 12.38
CA LEU A 4 4.23 -17.88 12.61
C LEU A 4 5.40 -18.72 13.14
N THR A 5 6.63 -18.30 12.84
CA THR A 5 7.83 -18.88 13.43
C THR A 5 7.89 -18.58 14.94
N GLN A 6 8.65 -19.38 15.70
CA GLN A 6 8.83 -19.13 17.14
C GLN A 6 9.41 -17.74 17.42
N LYS A 7 10.34 -17.24 16.59
CA LYS A 7 10.91 -15.90 16.75
C LYS A 7 9.87 -14.81 16.46
N ALA A 8 9.04 -14.98 15.44
CA ALA A 8 7.96 -14.05 15.18
C ALA A 8 6.93 -14.05 16.32
N LEU A 9 6.57 -15.21 16.88
CA LEU A 9 5.69 -15.29 18.05
C LEU A 9 6.29 -14.57 19.27
N ALA A 10 7.58 -14.75 19.54
CA ALA A 10 8.28 -14.03 20.60
C ALA A 10 8.21 -12.51 20.39
N ARG A 11 8.39 -12.03 19.16
CA ARG A 11 8.24 -10.60 18.80
C ARG A 11 6.82 -10.09 19.01
N VAL A 12 5.80 -10.87 18.69
CA VAL A 12 4.40 -10.50 18.97
C VAL A 12 4.16 -10.34 20.46
N LEU A 13 4.70 -11.25 21.29
CA LEU A 13 4.60 -11.15 22.74
C LEU A 13 5.34 -9.93 23.28
N GLU A 14 6.53 -9.63 22.75
CA GLU A 14 7.28 -8.41 23.09
C GLU A 14 6.49 -7.14 22.76
N LEU A 15 5.87 -7.07 21.58
CA LEU A 15 5.01 -5.93 21.21
C LEU A 15 3.78 -5.79 22.13
N ARG A 16 3.18 -6.90 22.58
CA ARG A 16 2.08 -6.88 23.56
C ARG A 16 2.52 -6.34 24.90
N LEU A 17 3.64 -6.84 25.43
CA LEU A 17 4.20 -6.36 26.70
C LEU A 17 4.48 -4.85 26.63
N ARG A 18 5.13 -4.39 25.56
CA ARG A 18 5.41 -2.96 25.35
C ARG A 18 4.15 -2.11 25.26
N ARG A 19 3.10 -2.63 24.61
CA ARG A 19 1.80 -1.94 24.55
C ARG A 19 1.19 -1.79 25.94
N ASP A 20 1.27 -2.84 26.75
CA ASP A 20 0.73 -2.81 28.11
C ASP A 20 1.54 -1.88 29.01
N ASP A 21 2.88 -1.89 28.90
CA ASP A 21 3.76 -0.93 29.59
C ASP A 21 3.43 0.52 29.19
N ALA A 22 3.20 0.78 27.89
CA ALA A 22 2.81 2.09 27.40
C ALA A 22 1.45 2.53 27.96
N ALA A 23 0.48 1.62 28.07
CA ALA A 23 -0.82 1.89 28.68
C ALA A 23 -0.68 2.23 30.18
N VAL A 24 0.14 1.48 30.92
CA VAL A 24 0.43 1.77 32.34
C VAL A 24 1.03 3.17 32.52
N LEU A 25 1.93 3.60 31.62
CA LEU A 25 2.50 4.95 31.66
C LEU A 25 1.47 6.04 31.40
N VAL A 26 0.50 5.81 30.50
CA VAL A 26 -0.62 6.71 30.27
C VAL A 26 -1.44 6.84 31.56
N ASP A 27 -1.82 5.71 32.15
CA ASP A 27 -2.65 5.67 33.36
C ASP A 27 -1.96 6.32 34.56
N SER A 28 -0.67 6.04 34.78
CA SER A 28 0.11 6.64 35.87
C SER A 28 0.25 8.16 35.70
N THR A 29 0.42 8.64 34.46
CA THR A 29 0.52 10.07 34.16
C THR A 29 -0.82 10.77 34.41
N VAL A 30 -1.94 10.17 33.99
CA VAL A 30 -3.29 10.69 34.24
C VAL A 30 -3.59 10.73 35.75
N ALA A 31 -3.23 9.67 36.48
CA ALA A 31 -3.40 9.60 37.93
C ALA A 31 -2.60 10.70 38.63
N ARG A 32 -1.34 10.93 38.22
CA ARG A 32 -0.48 11.98 38.79
C ARG A 32 -1.03 13.38 38.51
N ILE A 33 -1.46 13.67 37.28
CA ILE A 33 -2.11 14.95 36.94
C ILE A 33 -3.35 15.17 37.82
N SER A 34 -4.17 14.13 38.00
CA SER A 34 -5.38 14.21 38.83
C SER A 34 -5.06 14.46 40.30
N GLN A 35 -4.00 13.84 40.83
CA GLN A 35 -3.52 14.07 42.20
C GLN A 35 -3.07 15.52 42.38
N LEU A 36 -2.25 16.04 41.46
CA LEU A 36 -1.75 17.42 41.50
C LEU A 36 -2.89 18.45 41.44
N ARG A 37 -3.89 18.21 40.58
CA ARG A 37 -5.09 19.05 40.51
C ARG A 37 -5.89 19.08 41.82
N ARG A 38 -5.94 17.96 42.56
CA ARG A 38 -6.58 17.91 43.89
C ARG A 38 -5.79 18.65 44.96
N LEU A 39 -4.46 18.73 44.84
CA LEU A 39 -3.60 19.44 45.79
C LEU A 39 -3.62 20.96 45.60
N LEU A 40 -3.92 21.42 44.39
CA LEU A 40 -3.85 22.84 44.00
C LEU A 40 -4.69 23.77 44.89
N PRO A 41 -5.95 23.45 45.26
CA PRO A 41 -6.73 24.30 46.19
C PRO A 41 -6.19 24.36 47.62
N HIS A 42 -5.38 23.38 48.02
CA HIS A 42 -4.90 23.21 49.40
C HIS A 42 -3.48 23.70 49.63
N ASN A 43 -2.74 24.07 48.57
CA ASN A 43 -1.32 24.47 48.66
C ASN A 43 -1.05 25.76 47.85
N PRO A 44 -1.62 26.91 48.27
CA PRO A 44 -1.46 28.17 47.55
C PRO A 44 0.00 28.65 47.34
N PRO A 45 0.96 28.49 48.28
CA PRO A 45 2.33 28.94 48.02
C PRO A 45 3.03 28.15 46.90
N ASP A 46 2.61 26.90 46.65
CA ASP A 46 3.21 26.00 45.66
C ASP A 46 2.40 25.93 44.36
N ALA A 47 1.33 26.72 44.21
CA ALA A 47 0.40 26.61 43.10
C ALA A 47 1.08 26.71 41.72
N ALA A 48 1.99 27.67 41.54
CA ALA A 48 2.73 27.86 40.29
C ALA A 48 3.60 26.65 39.93
N SER A 49 4.26 26.04 40.91
CA SER A 49 5.07 24.83 40.71
C SER A 49 4.22 23.62 40.34
N ILE A 50 3.04 23.48 40.97
CA ILE A 50 2.07 22.42 40.67
C ILE A 50 1.51 22.59 39.25
N GLU A 51 1.17 23.80 38.84
CA GLU A 51 0.67 24.12 37.50
C GLU A 51 1.73 23.83 36.42
N PHE A 52 2.98 24.21 36.67
CA PHE A 52 4.10 23.90 35.79
C PHE A 52 4.26 22.38 35.60
N GLU A 53 4.24 21.61 36.70
CA GLU A 53 4.34 20.16 36.64
C GLU A 53 3.15 19.52 35.90
N ILE A 54 1.93 20.02 36.11
CA ILE A 54 0.74 19.58 35.34
C ILE A 54 0.97 19.84 33.84
N SER A 55 1.45 21.03 33.46
CA SER A 55 1.71 21.36 32.06
C SER A 55 2.76 20.43 31.43
N ARG A 56 3.86 20.17 32.14
CA ARG A 56 4.90 19.22 31.74
C ARG A 56 4.35 17.80 31.53
N LEU A 57 3.55 17.31 32.48
CA LEU A 57 2.93 15.98 32.39
C LEU A 57 1.87 15.89 31.30
N GLN A 58 1.15 16.98 30.99
CA GLN A 58 0.23 17.02 29.86
C GLN A 58 0.95 16.88 28.52
N GLY A 59 2.12 17.50 28.36
CA GLY A 59 2.99 17.28 27.19
C GLY A 59 3.40 15.80 27.09
N SER A 60 3.92 15.25 28.19
CA SER A 60 4.35 13.83 28.23
C SER A 60 3.18 12.85 27.99
N LEU A 61 1.97 13.19 28.43
CA LEU A 61 0.78 12.37 28.23
C LEU A 61 0.40 12.24 26.74
N ALA A 62 0.57 13.32 25.96
CA ALA A 62 0.32 13.28 24.52
C ALA A 62 1.27 12.27 23.85
N ASP A 63 2.55 12.32 24.18
CA ASP A 63 3.58 11.41 23.65
C ASP A 63 3.32 9.95 24.07
N HIS A 64 2.99 9.72 25.35
CA HIS A 64 2.66 8.38 25.85
C HIS A 64 1.42 7.79 25.16
N LYS A 65 0.38 8.60 24.94
CA LYS A 65 -0.83 8.17 24.21
C LYS A 65 -0.51 7.83 22.77
N GLN A 66 0.20 8.71 22.06
CA GLN A 66 0.58 8.45 20.67
C GLN A 66 1.38 7.14 20.55
N HIS A 67 2.30 6.88 21.48
CA HIS A 67 3.06 5.64 21.50
C HIS A 67 2.19 4.41 21.78
N ALA A 68 1.30 4.47 22.78
CA ALA A 68 0.39 3.38 23.11
C ALA A 68 -0.58 3.06 21.94
N ASP A 69 -1.13 4.10 21.30
CA ASP A 69 -2.03 3.97 20.16
C ASP A 69 -1.32 3.35 18.95
N ALA A 70 -0.08 3.77 18.67
CA ALA A 70 0.72 3.19 17.60
C ALA A 70 1.01 1.70 17.82
N LEU A 71 1.35 1.30 19.05
CA LEU A 71 1.56 -0.12 19.38
C LEU A 71 0.26 -0.94 19.28
N ALA A 72 -0.87 -0.37 19.71
CA ALA A 72 -2.17 -1.02 19.56
C ALA A 72 -2.53 -1.22 18.08
N GLN A 73 -2.30 -0.21 17.24
CA GLN A 73 -2.51 -0.30 15.80
C GLN A 73 -1.61 -1.35 15.14
N LEU A 74 -0.32 -1.42 15.52
CA LEU A 74 0.60 -2.45 15.02
C LEU A 74 0.13 -3.85 15.39
N LEU A 75 -0.32 -4.07 16.63
CA LEU A 75 -0.84 -5.37 17.05
C LEU A 75 -2.10 -5.77 16.29
N ALA A 76 -3.00 -4.81 16.01
CA ALA A 76 -4.17 -5.07 15.18
C ALA A 76 -3.77 -5.47 13.74
N GLN A 77 -2.77 -4.80 13.17
CA GLN A 77 -2.24 -5.13 11.84
C GLN A 77 -1.58 -6.50 11.80
N VAL A 78 -0.81 -6.86 12.83
CA VAL A 78 -0.22 -8.19 12.96
C VAL A 78 -1.31 -9.26 13.09
N GLY A 79 -2.39 -8.98 13.83
CA GLY A 79 -3.56 -9.87 13.93
C GLY A 79 -4.21 -10.10 12.55
N ALA A 80 -4.54 -9.03 11.83
CA ALA A 80 -5.11 -9.12 10.48
C ALA A 80 -4.17 -9.83 9.49
N PHE A 81 -2.86 -9.62 9.62
CA PHE A 81 -1.86 -10.35 8.84
C PHE A 81 -1.89 -11.85 9.12
N GLN A 82 -1.98 -12.27 10.39
CA GLN A 82 -2.08 -13.69 10.76
C GLN A 82 -3.35 -14.34 10.20
N GLU A 83 -4.48 -13.63 10.22
CA GLU A 83 -5.75 -14.12 9.67
C GLU A 83 -5.72 -14.29 8.15
N THR A 84 -4.95 -13.45 7.46
CA THR A 84 -4.84 -13.45 5.99
C THR A 84 -3.69 -14.29 5.47
N LEU A 85 -2.85 -14.86 6.35
CA LEU A 85 -1.65 -15.60 5.96
C LEU A 85 -1.98 -16.97 5.34
N LYS A 86 -1.88 -17.05 4.02
CA LYS A 86 -2.14 -18.28 3.24
C LYS A 86 -0.90 -19.15 3.01
N HIS A 87 0.28 -18.59 3.15
CA HIS A 87 1.55 -19.21 2.76
C HIS A 87 2.47 -19.41 3.96
N ASP A 88 3.28 -20.46 3.90
CA ASP A 88 4.32 -20.69 4.90
C ASP A 88 5.36 -19.56 4.89
N VAL A 89 5.73 -19.14 6.09
CA VAL A 89 6.74 -18.11 6.33
C VAL A 89 7.94 -18.70 7.05
N VAL A 90 9.11 -18.14 6.79
CA VAL A 90 10.36 -18.45 7.49
C VAL A 90 10.96 -17.17 8.05
N ASP A 91 11.89 -17.31 9.00
CA ASP A 91 12.64 -16.17 9.52
C ASP A 91 13.47 -15.55 8.41
N ALA A 92 13.30 -14.25 8.17
CA ALA A 92 14.16 -13.51 7.26
C ALA A 92 15.58 -13.41 7.82
N LYS A 93 16.56 -13.29 6.93
CA LYS A 93 17.94 -13.00 7.32
C LYS A 93 17.98 -11.69 8.12
N HIS A 94 18.60 -11.74 9.31
CA HIS A 94 18.74 -10.56 10.16
C HIS A 94 19.53 -9.46 9.44
N VAL A 95 18.96 -8.25 9.45
CA VAL A 95 19.56 -7.05 8.84
C VAL A 95 20.50 -6.43 9.86
N ARG A 96 21.81 -6.48 9.60
CA ARG A 96 22.79 -5.78 10.42
C ARG A 96 22.86 -4.32 9.97
N VAL A 97 22.32 -3.42 10.76
CA VAL A 97 22.43 -1.98 10.50
C VAL A 97 23.70 -1.44 11.16
N ARG A 98 24.48 -0.66 10.41
CA ARG A 98 25.63 0.08 10.91
C ARG A 98 25.36 1.55 10.64
N LEU A 99 25.61 2.41 11.63
CA LEU A 99 25.53 3.85 11.48
C LEU A 99 26.80 4.35 10.81
N ASP A 100 26.65 5.34 9.93
CA ASP A 100 27.77 6.03 9.32
C ASP A 100 28.48 6.95 10.33
N ARG A 101 29.70 7.37 10.02
CA ARG A 101 30.51 8.20 10.92
C ARG A 101 29.83 9.55 11.15
N GLY A 102 29.35 9.79 12.37
CA GLY A 102 28.67 11.03 12.76
C GLY A 102 27.16 11.01 12.54
N GLU A 103 26.60 9.92 12.02
CA GLU A 103 25.17 9.72 11.89
C GLU A 103 24.55 9.37 13.26
N THR A 104 23.45 10.01 13.61
CA THR A 104 22.66 9.66 14.81
C THR A 104 21.61 8.61 14.46
N ILE A 105 21.14 7.83 15.44
CA ILE A 105 20.03 6.88 15.18
C ILE A 105 18.79 7.61 14.66
N LEU A 106 18.48 8.79 15.18
CA LEU A 106 17.34 9.60 14.73
C LEU A 106 17.48 10.05 13.27
N SER A 107 18.66 10.50 12.86
CA SER A 107 18.90 10.87 11.45
C SER A 107 18.82 9.65 10.54
N ALA A 108 19.37 8.50 10.96
CA ALA A 108 19.28 7.25 10.19
C ALA A 108 17.82 6.78 10.00
N ILE A 109 16.99 6.92 11.03
CA ILE A 109 15.55 6.62 10.96
C ILE A 109 14.85 7.60 10.01
N ALA A 110 15.15 8.89 10.11
CA ALA A 110 14.58 9.90 9.23
C ALA A 110 14.92 9.63 7.75
N ASP A 111 16.18 9.29 7.46
CA ASP A 111 16.65 8.95 6.11
C ASP A 111 15.99 7.67 5.59
N ALA A 112 15.86 6.63 6.42
CA ALA A 112 15.13 5.42 6.07
C ALA A 112 13.66 5.72 5.73
N ARG A 113 13.00 6.58 6.51
CA ARG A 113 11.60 6.98 6.27
C ARG A 113 11.46 7.79 4.99
N GLN A 114 12.38 8.71 4.71
CA GLN A 114 12.38 9.46 3.46
C GLN A 114 12.55 8.52 2.27
N ARG A 115 13.49 7.57 2.35
CA ARG A 115 13.70 6.59 1.28
C ARG A 115 12.46 5.72 1.03
N ILE A 116 11.76 5.32 2.09
CA ILE A 116 10.50 4.58 1.98
C ILE A 116 9.43 5.43 1.26
N ALA A 117 9.29 6.70 1.63
CA ALA A 117 8.34 7.61 0.98
C ALA A 117 8.67 7.83 -0.52
N ASP A 118 9.96 7.92 -0.86
CA ASP A 118 10.42 8.02 -2.25
C ASP A 118 10.08 6.76 -3.06
N ILE A 119 10.30 5.58 -2.48
CA ILE A 119 9.96 4.28 -3.11
C ILE A 119 8.44 4.17 -3.31
N ASP A 120 7.63 4.59 -2.34
CA ASP A 120 6.16 4.61 -2.47
C ASP A 120 5.67 5.59 -3.55
N ALA A 121 6.35 6.73 -3.72
CA ALA A 121 6.08 7.66 -4.80
C ALA A 121 6.41 7.04 -6.17
N GLU A 122 7.55 6.35 -6.27
CA GLU A 122 7.96 5.67 -7.50
C GLU A 122 7.06 4.46 -7.83
N LEU A 123 6.64 3.68 -6.83
CA LEU A 123 5.67 2.61 -7.01
C LEU A 123 4.35 3.14 -7.58
N ARG A 124 3.87 4.28 -7.10
CA ARG A 124 2.68 4.94 -7.67
C ARG A 124 2.93 5.38 -9.11
N ARG A 125 4.09 5.98 -9.39
CA ARG A 125 4.47 6.40 -10.74
C ARG A 125 4.48 5.23 -11.72
N VAL A 126 5.18 4.14 -11.38
CA VAL A 126 5.25 2.90 -12.18
C VAL A 126 3.86 2.27 -12.34
N ARG A 127 3.06 2.21 -11.28
CA ARG A 127 1.68 1.69 -11.35
C ARG A 127 0.81 2.48 -12.34
N HIS A 128 1.03 3.78 -12.47
CA HIS A 128 0.33 4.65 -13.40
C HIS A 128 1.02 4.80 -14.77
N ALA A 129 2.14 4.11 -15.00
CA ALA A 129 2.79 4.08 -16.32
C ALA A 129 1.82 3.57 -17.38
N SER A 130 1.78 4.28 -18.50
CA SER A 130 0.96 3.93 -19.66
C SER A 130 1.51 2.67 -20.36
N PRO A 131 0.65 1.84 -20.97
CA PRO A 131 1.12 0.77 -21.83
C PRO A 131 1.91 1.34 -23.01
N THR A 132 2.83 0.53 -23.56
CA THR A 132 3.59 0.91 -24.75
C THR A 132 2.68 1.09 -25.97
N ARG A 133 3.10 1.86 -26.99
CA ARG A 133 2.31 1.99 -28.24
C ARG A 133 2.00 0.64 -28.88
N ALA A 134 2.96 -0.29 -28.84
CA ALA A 134 2.77 -1.65 -29.36
C ALA A 134 1.65 -2.39 -28.62
N GLU A 135 1.62 -2.32 -27.29
CA GLU A 135 0.55 -2.91 -26.49
C GLU A 135 -0.79 -2.18 -26.66
N GLN A 136 -0.79 -0.86 -26.84
CA GLN A 136 -2.00 -0.10 -27.14
C GLN A 136 -2.63 -0.55 -28.46
N LYS A 137 -1.80 -0.73 -29.50
CA LYS A 137 -2.23 -1.28 -30.80
C LYS A 137 -2.73 -2.71 -30.66
N ALA A 138 -1.99 -3.57 -29.95
CA ALA A 138 -2.41 -4.95 -29.70
C ALA A 138 -3.72 -5.04 -28.90
N ALA A 139 -3.93 -4.15 -27.92
CA ALA A 139 -5.18 -4.06 -27.16
C ALA A 139 -6.33 -3.53 -28.02
N CYS A 140 -6.06 -2.57 -28.91
CA CYS A 140 -7.01 -2.12 -29.92
C CYS A 140 -7.40 -3.26 -30.85
N ASP A 141 -6.42 -4.05 -31.30
CA ASP A 141 -6.65 -5.20 -32.17
C ASP A 141 -7.50 -6.26 -31.49
N ALA A 142 -7.14 -6.65 -30.27
CA ALA A 142 -7.92 -7.60 -29.48
C ALA A 142 -9.35 -7.09 -29.20
N TRP A 143 -9.53 -5.78 -29.01
CA TRP A 143 -10.86 -5.20 -28.86
C TRP A 143 -11.67 -5.29 -30.15
N LEU A 144 -11.08 -4.96 -31.30
CA LEU A 144 -11.72 -5.08 -32.62
C LEU A 144 -12.10 -6.53 -32.93
N ASP A 145 -11.25 -7.50 -32.58
CA ASP A 145 -11.49 -8.92 -32.80
C ASP A 145 -12.61 -9.48 -31.89
N ASN A 146 -12.81 -8.86 -30.73
CA ASN A 146 -13.89 -9.19 -29.79
C ASN A 146 -15.17 -8.35 -30.01
N LEU A 147 -15.20 -7.46 -31.01
CA LEU A 147 -16.43 -6.72 -31.30
C LEU A 147 -17.55 -7.71 -31.67
N PRO A 148 -18.77 -7.54 -31.13
CA PRO A 148 -19.86 -8.47 -31.40
C PRO A 148 -20.10 -8.64 -32.90
N GLY A 149 -20.18 -9.88 -33.34
CA GLY A 149 -20.59 -10.23 -34.70
C GLY A 149 -22.03 -9.78 -35.04
N ASP A 150 -22.79 -9.31 -34.06
CA ASP A 150 -24.18 -8.86 -34.19
C ASP A 150 -24.35 -7.54 -34.95
N ALA A 151 -23.25 -6.85 -35.28
CA ALA A 151 -23.28 -5.74 -36.22
C ALA A 151 -23.36 -6.16 -37.70
N ARG A 152 -23.43 -7.47 -37.97
CA ARG A 152 -23.79 -7.98 -39.29
C ARG A 152 -25.21 -7.52 -39.63
N PRO A 153 -25.43 -6.87 -40.79
CA PRO A 153 -26.77 -6.51 -41.22
C PRO A 153 -27.65 -7.75 -41.33
N ARG A 154 -28.79 -7.73 -40.65
CA ARG A 154 -29.85 -8.71 -40.85
C ARG A 154 -30.74 -8.22 -41.98
N ILE A 155 -30.78 -8.98 -43.07
CA ILE A 155 -31.65 -8.68 -44.21
C ILE A 155 -32.99 -9.37 -43.95
N ASN A 156 -34.03 -8.57 -43.69
CA ASN A 156 -35.39 -9.04 -43.53
C ASN A 156 -36.12 -8.91 -44.88
N ALA A 157 -36.27 -10.03 -45.60
CA ALA A 157 -37.11 -10.13 -46.79
C ALA A 157 -38.39 -10.91 -46.43
N SER A 158 -39.43 -10.20 -45.98
CA SER A 158 -40.68 -10.87 -45.55
C SER A 158 -41.53 -11.34 -46.73
N ARG A 159 -42.34 -12.39 -46.52
CA ARG A 159 -43.27 -12.97 -47.52
C ARG A 159 -44.32 -11.98 -48.06
N HIS A 160 -44.45 -10.79 -47.44
CA HIS A 160 -45.37 -9.71 -47.82
C HIS A 160 -44.71 -8.57 -48.61
N GLY A 161 -43.50 -8.79 -49.16
CA GLY A 161 -42.87 -7.85 -50.10
C GLY A 161 -42.17 -6.64 -49.47
N LYS A 162 -41.98 -6.62 -48.14
CA LYS A 162 -41.16 -5.61 -47.48
C LYS A 162 -39.73 -6.10 -47.34
N PHE A 163 -38.81 -5.38 -47.97
CA PHE A 163 -37.37 -5.52 -47.80
C PHE A 163 -36.90 -4.52 -46.73
N GLY A 164 -36.15 -4.98 -45.73
CA GLY A 164 -35.54 -4.16 -44.70
C GLY A 164 -34.16 -4.67 -44.33
N ILE A 165 -33.29 -3.77 -43.89
CA ILE A 165 -31.96 -4.09 -43.34
C ILE A 165 -31.90 -3.53 -41.93
N GLU A 166 -31.58 -4.37 -40.96
CA GLU A 166 -31.49 -4.01 -39.54
C GLU A 166 -30.09 -4.34 -39.02
N PHE A 167 -29.47 -3.38 -38.29
CA PHE A 167 -28.12 -3.51 -37.70
C PHE A 167 -28.17 -3.64 -36.17
N SER A 168 -29.21 -4.31 -35.65
CA SER A 168 -29.42 -4.49 -34.22
C SER A 168 -29.64 -5.96 -33.88
N ASP A 169 -29.06 -6.39 -32.76
CA ASP A 169 -29.50 -7.60 -32.08
C ASP A 169 -30.92 -7.37 -31.54
N PRO A 170 -31.93 -8.14 -31.94
CA PRO A 170 -33.29 -8.02 -31.41
C PRO A 170 -33.38 -8.27 -29.90
N ALA A 171 -32.38 -8.89 -29.28
CA ALA A 171 -32.27 -9.03 -27.83
C ALA A 171 -31.59 -7.83 -27.13
N SER A 172 -30.96 -6.94 -27.89
CA SER A 172 -30.31 -5.74 -27.35
C SER A 172 -31.30 -4.59 -27.21
N TYR A 173 -31.62 -4.23 -25.97
CA TYR A 173 -32.45 -3.06 -25.63
C TYR A 173 -31.70 -1.72 -25.76
N THR A 174 -30.50 -1.71 -26.36
CA THR A 174 -29.71 -0.48 -26.46
C THR A 174 -30.17 0.35 -27.65
N THR A 175 -30.59 1.60 -27.41
CA THR A 175 -30.99 2.56 -28.46
C THR A 175 -29.82 3.13 -29.27
N LYS A 176 -28.58 2.80 -28.92
CA LYS A 176 -27.38 3.28 -29.62
C LYS A 176 -26.94 2.25 -30.65
N LEU A 177 -26.87 2.68 -31.92
CA LEU A 177 -26.25 1.90 -32.99
C LEU A 177 -24.78 1.61 -32.64
N PRO A 178 -24.32 0.36 -32.74
CA PRO A 178 -22.93 0.00 -32.45
C PRO A 178 -22.02 0.39 -33.62
N ILE A 179 -21.80 1.70 -33.82
CA ILE A 179 -21.09 2.27 -34.98
C ILE A 179 -19.72 1.61 -35.17
N ALA A 180 -18.94 1.41 -34.10
CA ALA A 180 -17.64 0.75 -34.20
C ALA A 180 -17.74 -0.68 -34.75
N SER A 181 -18.74 -1.43 -34.32
CA SER A 181 -18.99 -2.79 -34.82
C SER A 181 -19.42 -2.78 -36.29
N ILE A 182 -20.22 -1.79 -36.71
CA ILE A 182 -20.60 -1.61 -38.13
C ILE A 182 -19.37 -1.26 -38.96
N LEU A 183 -18.53 -0.31 -38.52
CA LEU A 183 -17.31 0.06 -39.23
C LEU A 183 -16.32 -1.11 -39.33
N ASN A 184 -16.13 -1.86 -38.24
CA ASN A 184 -15.31 -3.05 -38.22
C ASN A 184 -15.86 -4.16 -39.15
N PHE A 185 -17.19 -4.23 -39.33
CA PHE A 185 -17.79 -5.17 -40.27
C PHE A 185 -17.62 -4.74 -41.74
N VAL A 186 -17.85 -3.45 -42.05
CA VAL A 186 -17.88 -2.94 -43.43
C VAL A 186 -16.47 -2.70 -43.99
N ILE A 187 -15.56 -2.16 -43.17
CA ILE A 187 -14.20 -1.78 -43.55
C ILE A 187 -13.17 -2.13 -42.45
N PRO A 188 -13.01 -3.42 -42.10
CA PRO A 188 -12.17 -3.85 -40.97
C PRO A 188 -10.74 -3.31 -41.04
N ASP A 189 -10.07 -3.47 -42.18
CA ASP A 189 -8.66 -3.10 -42.33
C ASP A 189 -8.46 -1.59 -42.24
N LEU A 190 -9.26 -0.81 -42.98
CA LEU A 190 -9.18 0.65 -42.96
C LEU A 190 -9.53 1.23 -41.59
N PHE A 191 -10.52 0.65 -40.90
CA PHE A 191 -10.89 1.09 -39.55
C PHE A 191 -9.76 0.80 -38.54
N ARG A 192 -9.15 -0.39 -38.61
CA ARG A 192 -7.99 -0.76 -37.80
C ARG A 192 -6.80 0.17 -38.05
N GLU A 193 -6.43 0.38 -39.32
CA GLU A 193 -5.37 1.31 -39.72
C GLU A 193 -5.62 2.72 -39.22
N SER A 194 -6.87 3.21 -39.33
CA SER A 194 -7.25 4.53 -38.82
C SER A 194 -7.07 4.63 -37.30
N LEU A 195 -7.46 3.61 -36.53
CA LEU A 195 -7.29 3.61 -35.08
C LEU A 195 -5.80 3.53 -34.69
N HIS A 196 -5.00 2.73 -35.39
CA HIS A 196 -3.55 2.67 -35.19
C HIS A 196 -2.89 4.01 -35.48
N ALA A 197 -3.31 4.71 -36.55
CA ALA A 197 -2.82 6.04 -36.87
C ALA A 197 -3.20 7.07 -35.81
N GLU A 198 -4.39 6.98 -35.22
CA GLU A 198 -4.77 7.84 -34.08
C GLU A 198 -3.93 7.54 -32.83
N ILE A 199 -3.67 6.27 -32.52
CA ILE A 199 -2.75 5.87 -31.43
C ILE A 199 -1.35 6.47 -31.68
N ASP A 200 -0.88 6.46 -32.93
CA ASP A 200 0.43 7.01 -33.28
C ASP A 200 0.50 8.55 -33.16
N ARG A 201 -0.64 9.24 -33.26
CA ARG A 201 -0.74 10.71 -33.10
C ARG A 201 -0.81 11.15 -31.64
N LEU A 202 -1.14 10.24 -30.71
CA LEU A 202 -1.18 10.57 -29.29
C LEU A 202 0.20 11.05 -28.81
N PRO A 203 0.27 12.07 -27.94
CA PRO A 203 1.52 12.50 -27.35
C PRO A 203 2.14 11.34 -26.57
N GLU A 204 3.46 11.18 -26.69
CA GLU A 204 4.17 10.15 -25.96
C GLU A 204 4.07 10.42 -24.44
N PRO A 205 3.52 9.49 -23.65
CA PRO A 205 3.41 9.69 -22.22
C PRO A 205 4.81 9.75 -21.61
N SER A 206 4.98 10.54 -20.54
CA SER A 206 6.27 10.71 -19.87
C SER A 206 6.87 9.41 -19.34
N LEU A 207 6.02 8.39 -19.11
CA LEU A 207 6.42 7.04 -18.74
C LEU A 207 5.52 6.01 -19.43
N ALA A 208 6.03 5.42 -20.51
CA ALA A 208 5.49 4.21 -21.13
C ALA A 208 6.31 2.99 -20.69
N MET A 209 5.64 1.93 -20.25
CA MET A 209 6.29 0.67 -19.86
C MET A 209 5.50 -0.52 -20.38
N SER A 210 6.20 -1.59 -20.76
CA SER A 210 5.53 -2.86 -21.06
C SER A 210 4.91 -3.45 -19.78
N ALA A 211 3.91 -4.30 -19.91
CA ALA A 211 3.31 -5.00 -18.77
C ALA A 211 4.34 -5.83 -18.00
N GLU A 212 5.28 -6.45 -18.70
CA GLU A 212 6.38 -7.23 -18.11
C GLU A 212 7.37 -6.35 -17.35
N ASP A 213 7.85 -5.27 -17.97
CA ASP A 213 8.78 -4.33 -17.33
C ASP A 213 8.15 -3.64 -16.13
N LYS A 214 6.87 -3.29 -16.23
CA LYS A 214 6.09 -2.71 -15.13
C LYS A 214 5.97 -3.69 -13.96
N ALA A 215 5.64 -4.95 -14.22
CA ALA A 215 5.57 -5.98 -13.18
C ALA A 215 6.93 -6.21 -12.52
N LYS A 216 8.01 -6.27 -13.32
CA LYS A 216 9.38 -6.42 -12.83
C LYS A 216 9.81 -5.23 -11.96
N ALA A 217 9.62 -4.00 -12.44
CA ALA A 217 9.96 -2.79 -11.71
C ALA A 217 9.17 -2.69 -10.39
N MET A 218 7.87 -3.01 -10.40
CA MET A 218 7.08 -3.06 -9.18
C MET A 218 7.59 -4.11 -8.19
N ALA A 219 8.00 -5.29 -8.65
CA ALA A 219 8.54 -6.34 -7.79
C ALA A 219 9.89 -5.92 -7.16
N GLU A 220 10.76 -5.29 -7.95
CA GLU A 220 12.05 -4.76 -7.46
C GLU A 220 11.84 -3.65 -6.42
N LEU A 221 10.96 -2.68 -6.70
CA LEU A 221 10.63 -1.60 -5.77
C LEU A 221 9.97 -2.12 -4.48
N ARG A 222 9.09 -3.13 -4.55
CA ARG A 222 8.51 -3.77 -3.35
C ARG A 222 9.57 -4.49 -2.52
N ALA A 223 10.53 -5.14 -3.16
CA ALA A 223 11.63 -5.79 -2.45
C ALA A 223 12.54 -4.75 -1.77
N GLU A 224 12.83 -3.63 -2.44
CA GLU A 224 13.57 -2.51 -1.85
C GLU A 224 12.80 -1.87 -0.68
N LEU A 225 11.50 -1.64 -0.84
CA LEU A 225 10.61 -1.13 0.20
C LEU A 225 10.70 -2.00 1.46
N LEU A 226 10.51 -3.32 1.31
CA LEU A 226 10.60 -4.26 2.43
C LEU A 226 11.98 -4.25 3.09
N ALA A 227 13.06 -4.08 2.31
CA ALA A 227 14.41 -3.98 2.84
C ALA A 227 14.62 -2.70 3.68
N GLN A 228 14.09 -1.56 3.22
CA GLN A 228 14.16 -0.30 3.97
C GLN A 228 13.27 -0.33 5.22
N GLU A 229 12.09 -0.95 5.16
CA GLU A 229 11.25 -1.15 6.34
C GLU A 229 11.95 -2.02 7.38
N ARG A 230 12.63 -3.10 6.96
CA ARG A 230 13.45 -3.91 7.89
C ARG A 230 14.58 -3.09 8.51
N ARG A 231 15.24 -2.25 7.72
CA ARG A 231 16.27 -1.32 8.23
C ARG A 231 15.68 -0.36 9.27
N GLU A 232 14.52 0.24 9.01
CA GLU A 232 13.82 1.10 9.95
C GLU A 232 13.50 0.38 11.27
N VAL A 233 12.95 -0.85 11.21
CA VAL A 233 12.64 -1.64 12.42
C VAL A 233 13.88 -1.90 13.26
N GLU A 234 15.00 -2.30 12.63
CA GLU A 234 16.23 -2.55 13.39
C GLU A 234 16.82 -1.28 13.98
N LEU A 235 16.73 -0.13 13.28
CA LEU A 235 17.12 1.17 13.83
C LEU A 235 16.25 1.59 15.02
N ILE A 236 14.94 1.37 14.95
CA ILE A 236 14.03 1.65 16.08
C ILE A 236 14.40 0.76 17.28
N ARG A 237 14.69 -0.52 17.07
CA ARG A 237 15.16 -1.40 18.14
C ARG A 237 16.49 -0.95 18.74
N MET A 238 17.42 -0.48 17.91
CA MET A 238 18.67 0.12 18.38
C MET A 238 18.38 1.35 19.26
N ALA A 239 17.49 2.24 18.84
CA ALA A 239 17.07 3.42 19.60
C ALA A 239 16.47 3.02 20.96
N GLU A 240 15.59 2.03 20.97
CA GLU A 240 14.93 1.52 22.18
C GLU A 240 15.94 0.91 23.16
N ASN A 241 16.95 0.19 22.66
CA ASN A 241 18.04 -0.34 23.48
C ASN A 241 18.89 0.78 24.12
N GLU A 242 18.94 1.96 23.51
CA GLU A 242 19.55 3.17 24.08
C GLU A 242 18.59 3.98 24.97
N GLY A 243 17.37 3.47 25.21
CA GLY A 243 16.35 4.14 26.02
C GLY A 243 15.57 5.23 25.28
N GLN A 244 15.75 5.37 23.95
CA GLN A 244 14.99 6.30 23.14
C GLN A 244 13.67 5.66 22.69
N ARG A 245 12.54 6.33 22.96
CA ARG A 245 11.22 5.86 22.52
C ARG A 245 10.91 6.42 21.15
N ILE A 246 10.95 5.56 20.13
CA ILE A 246 10.58 5.93 18.76
C ILE A 246 9.25 5.27 18.41
N VAL A 247 8.31 6.08 17.91
CA VAL A 247 7.02 5.60 17.43
C VAL A 247 7.19 4.97 16.05
N TYR A 248 6.70 3.73 15.88
CA TYR A 248 6.65 3.06 14.59
C TYR A 248 5.71 3.76 13.61
N ARG A 249 5.93 3.60 12.30
CA ARG A 249 4.99 4.11 11.31
C ARG A 249 3.68 3.30 11.32
N PRO A 250 2.52 3.95 11.12
CA PRO A 250 1.22 3.28 11.15
C PRO A 250 0.99 2.23 10.06
N PHE A 251 1.83 2.12 9.02
CA PHE A 251 1.61 1.21 7.88
C PHE A 251 2.84 0.35 7.58
N ILE A 252 3.65 0.06 8.60
CA ILE A 252 4.83 -0.79 8.42
C ILE A 252 4.42 -2.22 8.07
N SER A 253 5.12 -2.83 7.12
CA SER A 253 4.86 -4.22 6.76
C SER A 253 5.03 -5.17 7.96
N ALA A 254 4.04 -6.04 8.17
CA ALA A 254 4.13 -7.11 9.17
C ALA A 254 5.33 -8.05 8.89
N PHE A 255 5.72 -8.23 7.63
CA PHE A 255 6.93 -8.98 7.27
C PHE A 255 8.21 -8.30 7.77
N ALA A 256 8.29 -6.97 7.69
CA ALA A 256 9.42 -6.22 8.22
C ALA A 256 9.45 -6.27 9.75
N LEU A 257 8.32 -5.96 10.38
CA LEU A 257 8.17 -5.91 11.85
C LEU A 257 8.51 -7.25 12.50
N LEU A 258 7.96 -8.34 11.95
CA LEU A 258 8.17 -9.70 12.47
C LEU A 258 9.46 -10.34 11.94
N GLY A 259 10.12 -9.75 10.93
CA GLY A 259 11.32 -10.29 10.28
C GLY A 259 11.06 -11.64 9.63
N LEU A 260 10.02 -11.69 8.81
CA LEU A 260 9.58 -12.88 8.10
C LEU A 260 9.81 -12.74 6.61
N GLU A 261 9.95 -13.86 5.92
CA GLU A 261 9.90 -13.98 4.46
C GLU A 261 9.06 -15.19 4.05
N LEU A 262 8.52 -15.15 2.83
CA LEU A 262 7.77 -16.28 2.28
C LEU A 262 8.74 -17.43 1.96
N LYS A 263 8.39 -18.66 2.38
CA LYS A 263 9.22 -19.86 2.18
C LYS A 263 9.49 -20.14 0.70
N ASP A 264 8.47 -19.97 -0.13
CA ASP A 264 8.58 -20.13 -1.57
C ASP A 264 8.84 -18.79 -2.25
N LYS A 265 10.08 -18.60 -2.72
CA LYS A 265 10.45 -17.40 -3.51
C LYS A 265 9.62 -17.23 -4.79
N GLY A 266 9.02 -18.32 -5.30
CA GLY A 266 8.07 -18.29 -6.41
C GLY A 266 6.72 -17.65 -6.06
N ALA A 267 6.25 -17.78 -4.81
CA ALA A 267 5.01 -17.16 -4.34
C ALA A 267 5.19 -15.67 -4.01
N ALA A 268 6.42 -15.24 -3.67
CA ALA A 268 6.73 -13.84 -3.38
C ALA A 268 6.60 -12.90 -4.59
N LYS A 269 6.62 -13.42 -5.83
CA LYS A 269 6.33 -12.63 -7.03
C LYS A 269 4.83 -12.32 -7.21
N ALA A 270 3.94 -13.02 -6.49
CA ALA A 270 2.48 -12.93 -6.66
C ALA A 270 1.77 -12.14 -5.56
N ALA A 271 2.47 -11.77 -4.48
CA ALA A 271 1.97 -10.92 -3.38
C ALA A 271 2.35 -9.44 -3.61
#